data_AF-A0A945NHR9-F1
#
_entry.id   AF-A0A945NHR9-F1
#
_cell.length_a   1.000
_cell.length_b   1.000
_cell.length_c   1.000
_cell.angle_alpha   90.00
_cell.angle_beta   90.00
_cell.angle_gamma   90.00
#
_symmetry.space_group_name_H-M   'P 1'
#
loop_
_entity.id
_entity.type
_entity.pdbx_description
1 polymer ?
#
loop_
_entity_poly.entity_id
_entity_poly.type
_entity_poly.pdbx_seq_one_letter_code
_entity_poly.pdbx_strand_id
1 'polypeptide(L)'
;MSSKTDQNRDSLFNRAATKAKTSAGSVKLRRPAGYSRYVSFMKFLLPAIALGLIALIFLWPQIKPTDNRFSISFKSVQSVNPEDPSMINARFVGTDKKNQPFSITADLAKNIIVGGSAVELEMPKADIGIKDGTWLVVTANNGLYDQQGKTLELLGAVNLFHDSGYEFNTEKANIDLSNGIATSKVKITGQGPFGNLIAEGFRIENKGNRFIFTGKSKLVIQPNARKK
;
A
#
# COMPACT_ATOMS: atom_id res chain seq x y z
N MET A 1 -93.23 20.44 -84.84
CA MET A 1 -94.38 21.01 -84.10
C MET A 1 -93.84 21.50 -82.76
N SER A 2 -93.37 22.75 -82.69
CA SER A 2 -94.17 23.98 -82.51
C SER A 2 -94.79 24.05 -81.11
N SER A 3 -94.18 24.82 -80.21
CA SER A 3 -94.90 25.86 -79.45
C SER A 3 -93.95 26.82 -78.73
N LYS A 4 -93.88 28.05 -79.29
CA LYS A 4 -93.85 29.39 -78.66
C LYS A 4 -92.80 29.66 -77.58
N THR A 5 -91.87 30.63 -77.70
CA THR A 5 -91.86 31.98 -78.31
C THR A 5 -92.87 32.96 -77.73
N ASP A 6 -92.40 33.80 -76.79
CA ASP A 6 -92.55 35.28 -76.81
C ASP A 6 -91.70 35.85 -75.65
N GLN A 7 -90.57 36.51 -75.92
CA GLN A 7 -90.41 37.96 -76.17
C GLN A 7 -90.90 38.89 -75.04
N ASN A 8 -89.94 39.68 -74.54
CA ASN A 8 -90.01 41.02 -73.92
C ASN A 8 -89.33 41.03 -72.54
N ARG A 9 -88.46 41.98 -72.21
CA ARG A 9 -87.85 43.04 -73.00
C ARG A 9 -86.67 43.59 -72.20
N ASP A 10 -85.64 43.90 -72.95
CA ASP A 10 -84.42 44.59 -72.55
C ASP A 10 -84.65 45.79 -71.63
N SER A 11 -83.85 45.85 -70.57
CA SER A 11 -83.24 47.02 -69.93
C SER A 11 -82.87 46.57 -68.53
N LEU A 12 -81.62 46.56 -68.11
CA LEU A 12 -80.89 47.79 -67.82
C LEU A 12 -79.39 47.55 -67.99
N PHE A 13 -78.88 48.03 -69.12
CA PHE A 13 -77.50 48.45 -69.25
C PHE A 13 -77.32 49.79 -68.55
N ASN A 14 -76.50 49.85 -67.51
CA ASN A 14 -75.59 50.98 -67.27
C ASN A 14 -74.59 50.60 -66.16
N ARG A 15 -73.29 50.52 -66.51
CA ARG A 15 -72.25 51.52 -66.21
C ARG A 15 -71.97 51.63 -64.71
N ALA A 16 -70.75 51.54 -64.21
CA ALA A 16 -69.41 51.54 -64.77
C ALA A 16 -68.46 51.19 -63.62
N ALA A 17 -67.27 50.66 -63.93
CA ALA A 17 -66.00 51.06 -63.32
C ALA A 17 -64.93 49.97 -63.52
N THR A 18 -63.95 50.27 -64.40
CA THR A 18 -62.49 50.25 -64.13
C THR A 18 -61.92 49.06 -63.33
N LYS A 19 -60.84 48.36 -63.71
CA LYS A 19 -59.60 48.81 -64.37
C LYS A 19 -58.72 47.55 -64.54
N ALA A 20 -58.02 47.43 -65.69
CA ALA A 20 -56.61 47.04 -65.90
C ALA A 20 -56.02 45.82 -65.12
N LYS A 21 -55.07 45.02 -65.61
CA LYS A 21 -54.04 45.25 -66.63
C LYS A 21 -53.35 43.91 -66.90
N THR A 22 -52.92 43.77 -68.15
CA THR A 22 -52.10 42.73 -68.74
C THR A 22 -50.66 42.70 -68.21
N SER A 23 -50.04 41.52 -68.35
CA SER A 23 -48.69 41.27 -68.90
C SER A 23 -47.56 40.73 -68.00
N ALA A 24 -46.77 39.90 -68.69
CA ALA A 24 -45.33 39.66 -68.58
C ALA A 24 -44.86 38.55 -67.62
N GLY A 25 -44.34 37.48 -68.23
CA GLY A 25 -43.65 36.38 -67.56
C GLY A 25 -42.17 36.66 -67.29
N SER A 26 -41.54 35.69 -66.62
CA SER A 26 -40.08 35.48 -66.66
C SER A 26 -39.76 34.11 -66.05
N VAL A 27 -39.20 33.21 -66.85
CA VAL A 27 -38.60 31.96 -66.35
C VAL A 27 -37.31 32.31 -65.62
N LYS A 28 -37.19 31.91 -64.35
CA LYS A 28 -36.02 32.17 -63.50
C LYS A 28 -35.45 30.83 -63.01
N LEU A 29 -34.32 30.42 -63.58
CA LEU A 29 -33.47 29.33 -63.08
C LEU A 29 -33.02 29.66 -61.65
N ARG A 30 -33.23 28.75 -60.68
CA ARG A 30 -32.71 28.88 -59.32
C ARG A 30 -31.94 27.62 -58.88
N ARG A 31 -30.70 27.88 -58.45
CA ARG A 31 -29.70 26.98 -57.88
C ARG A 31 -30.23 26.18 -56.67
N PRO A 32 -29.68 24.97 -56.39
CA PRO A 32 -30.16 24.12 -55.32
C PRO A 32 -29.89 24.74 -53.94
N ALA A 33 -30.96 25.07 -53.23
CA ALA A 33 -30.92 25.57 -51.85
C ALA A 33 -30.78 24.39 -50.87
N GLY A 34 -29.57 23.85 -50.71
CA GLY A 34 -29.27 22.78 -49.74
C GLY A 34 -28.23 23.13 -48.68
N TYR A 35 -27.36 24.11 -48.93
CA TYR A 35 -26.16 24.34 -48.12
C TYR A 35 -26.36 25.28 -46.91
N SER A 36 -27.46 26.03 -46.86
CA SER A 36 -27.65 27.09 -45.84
C SER A 36 -28.06 26.57 -44.46
N ARG A 37 -28.76 25.43 -44.39
CA ARG A 37 -29.31 24.91 -43.12
C ARG A 37 -28.28 24.10 -42.35
N TYR A 38 -27.44 23.34 -43.05
CA TYR A 38 -26.38 22.52 -42.43
C TYR A 38 -25.30 23.38 -41.75
N VAL A 39 -24.86 24.45 -42.43
CA VAL A 39 -23.88 25.39 -41.86
C VAL A 39 -24.48 26.17 -40.68
N SER A 40 -25.75 26.55 -40.75
CA SER A 40 -26.44 27.20 -39.63
C SER A 40 -26.59 26.25 -38.44
N PHE A 41 -26.84 24.96 -38.65
CA PHE A 41 -26.96 23.96 -37.58
C PHE A 41 -25.60 23.70 -36.91
N MET A 42 -24.53 23.55 -37.70
CA MET A 42 -23.16 23.38 -37.19
C MET A 42 -22.67 24.56 -36.34
N LYS A 43 -23.09 25.80 -36.66
CA LYS A 43 -22.75 26.99 -35.87
C LYS A 43 -23.28 26.97 -34.44
N PHE A 44 -24.37 26.25 -34.17
CA PHE A 44 -24.93 26.09 -32.82
C PHE A 44 -24.53 24.76 -32.18
N LEU A 45 -24.38 23.70 -32.97
CA LEU A 45 -24.03 22.38 -32.48
C LEU A 45 -22.59 22.31 -31.92
N LEU A 46 -21.63 22.94 -32.59
CA LEU A 46 -20.23 22.96 -32.17
C LEU A 46 -20.04 23.62 -30.79
N PRO A 47 -20.53 24.85 -30.53
CA PRO A 47 -20.41 25.44 -29.20
C PRO A 47 -21.22 24.68 -28.14
N ALA A 48 -22.35 24.08 -28.49
CA ALA A 48 -23.12 23.25 -27.55
C ALA A 48 -22.35 22.00 -27.11
N ILE A 49 -21.66 21.32 -28.03
CA ILE A 49 -20.79 20.17 -27.71
C ILE A 49 -19.61 20.64 -26.85
N ALA A 50 -18.98 21.76 -27.17
CA ALA A 50 -17.88 22.31 -26.38
C ALA A 50 -18.31 22.59 -24.93
N LEU A 51 -19.47 23.22 -24.73
CA LEU A 51 -20.05 23.44 -23.39
C LEU A 51 -20.39 22.12 -22.69
N GLY A 52 -20.91 21.14 -23.41
CA GLY A 52 -21.17 19.80 -22.88
C GLY A 52 -19.91 19.09 -22.39
N LEU A 53 -18.81 19.18 -23.14
CA LEU A 53 -17.51 18.62 -22.74
C LEU A 53 -16.92 19.33 -21.52
N ILE A 54 -17.04 20.66 -21.45
CA ILE A 54 -16.62 21.42 -20.26
C ILE A 54 -17.45 21.00 -19.05
N ALA A 55 -18.77 20.94 -19.17
CA ALA A 55 -19.65 20.47 -18.10
C ALA A 55 -19.30 19.03 -17.67
N LEU A 56 -18.98 18.15 -18.62
CA LEU A 56 -18.55 16.78 -18.31
C LEU A 56 -17.26 16.76 -17.49
N ILE A 57 -16.26 17.61 -17.80
CA ILE A 57 -15.02 17.71 -17.01
C ILE A 57 -15.32 18.18 -15.57
N PHE A 58 -16.28 19.09 -15.39
CA PHE A 58 -16.69 19.57 -14.07
C PHE A 58 -17.55 18.57 -13.29
N LEU A 59 -18.35 17.75 -13.98
CA LEU A 59 -19.22 16.74 -13.36
C LEU A 59 -18.50 15.41 -13.14
N TRP A 60 -17.46 15.10 -13.92
CA TRP A 60 -16.68 13.86 -13.79
C TRP A 60 -16.14 13.56 -12.38
N PRO A 61 -15.64 14.56 -11.61
CA PRO A 61 -15.15 14.33 -10.25
C PRO A 61 -16.27 13.95 -9.26
N GLN A 62 -17.52 14.33 -9.54
CA GLN A 62 -18.67 14.04 -8.67
C GLN A 62 -19.20 12.61 -8.86
N ILE A 63 -18.84 11.93 -9.95
CA ILE A 63 -19.27 10.55 -10.25
C ILE A 63 -18.23 9.54 -9.75
N LYS A 64 -17.15 9.98 -9.11
CA LYS A 64 -16.31 9.08 -8.33
C LYS A 64 -17.07 8.73 -7.05
N PRO A 65 -17.49 7.47 -6.82
CA PRO A 65 -17.72 7.05 -5.44
C PRO A 65 -16.45 7.37 -4.67
N THR A 66 -16.59 7.94 -3.47
CA THR A 66 -15.52 8.09 -2.49
C THR A 66 -14.61 6.88 -2.55
N ASP A 67 -13.48 7.03 -3.25
CA ASP A 67 -12.45 6.02 -3.29
C ASP A 67 -12.00 5.88 -1.85
N ASN A 68 -12.24 4.67 -1.33
CA ASN A 68 -11.65 4.12 -0.14
C ASN A 68 -10.29 4.78 0.09
N ARG A 69 -10.14 5.37 1.29
CA ARG A 69 -8.85 5.64 1.89
C ARG A 69 -7.94 4.48 1.53
N PHE A 70 -6.90 4.77 0.77
CA PHE A 70 -5.77 3.94 0.42
C PHE A 70 -5.56 2.84 1.46
N SER A 71 -6.17 1.66 1.27
CA SER A 71 -5.88 0.50 2.08
C SER A 71 -4.65 -0.12 1.45
N ILE A 72 -3.50 0.19 2.04
CA ILE A 72 -2.33 -0.67 1.91
C ILE A 72 -2.84 -2.09 2.13
N SER A 73 -2.61 -2.96 1.15
CA SER A 73 -3.01 -4.35 1.19
C SER A 73 -2.29 -5.02 2.37
N PHE A 74 -2.89 -4.93 3.56
CA PHE A 74 -2.55 -5.80 4.67
C PHE A 74 -2.96 -7.18 4.22
N LYS A 75 -1.96 -8.02 3.91
CA LYS A 75 -2.13 -9.46 3.90
C LYS A 75 -2.94 -9.82 5.14
N SER A 76 -4.19 -10.24 4.92
CA SER A 76 -5.03 -10.95 5.90
C SER A 76 -4.91 -10.44 7.33
N VAL A 77 -5.62 -9.36 7.68
CA VAL A 77 -6.05 -9.15 9.08
C VAL A 77 -7.07 -10.24 9.37
N GLN A 78 -6.57 -11.43 9.71
CA GLN A 78 -7.39 -12.54 10.15
C GLN A 78 -7.86 -12.18 11.55
N SER A 79 -9.09 -11.67 11.63
CA SER A 79 -9.92 -11.59 12.84
C SER A 79 -9.12 -11.32 14.13
N VAL A 80 -8.67 -10.07 14.29
CA VAL A 80 -8.28 -9.58 15.60
C VAL A 80 -9.52 -9.62 16.48
N ASN A 81 -9.60 -10.58 17.40
CA ASN A 81 -10.55 -10.50 18.49
C ASN A 81 -10.29 -9.15 19.20
N PRO A 82 -11.31 -8.30 19.42
CA PRO A 82 -11.13 -7.01 20.10
C PRO A 82 -10.51 -7.13 21.50
N GLU A 83 -10.53 -8.33 22.08
CA GLU A 83 -10.03 -8.65 23.42
C GLU A 83 -8.56 -9.09 23.45
N ASP A 84 -7.94 -9.45 22.31
CA ASP A 84 -6.52 -9.83 22.23
C ASP A 84 -5.86 -9.33 20.92
N PRO A 85 -5.29 -8.11 20.93
CA PRO A 85 -4.64 -7.53 19.77
C PRO A 85 -3.40 -8.35 19.39
N SER A 86 -3.43 -8.89 18.17
CA SER A 86 -2.31 -9.65 17.60
C SER A 86 -1.91 -9.16 16.22
N MET A 87 -0.65 -9.42 15.84
CA MET A 87 -0.07 -9.02 14.56
C MET A 87 0.69 -10.20 13.94
N ILE A 88 0.27 -10.60 12.74
CA ILE A 88 0.94 -11.64 11.94
C ILE A 88 2.11 -11.00 11.19
N ASN A 89 3.24 -11.71 11.07
CA ASN A 89 4.48 -11.21 10.47
C ASN A 89 4.92 -9.88 11.10
N ALA A 90 4.90 -9.82 12.43
CA ALA A 90 5.23 -8.62 13.17
C ALA A 90 6.68 -8.20 12.88
N ARG A 91 6.89 -6.88 12.79
CA ARG A 91 8.22 -6.31 12.59
C ARG A 91 8.39 -5.05 13.44
N PHE A 92 9.35 -5.11 14.35
CA PHE A 92 9.81 -4.00 15.17
C PHE A 92 11.17 -3.56 14.69
N VAL A 93 11.38 -2.25 14.62
CA VAL A 93 12.66 -1.65 14.25
C VAL A 93 13.04 -0.61 15.29
N GLY A 94 14.32 -0.50 15.57
CA GLY A 94 14.80 0.47 16.54
C GLY A 94 16.28 0.74 16.38
N THR A 95 16.75 1.67 17.20
CA THR A 95 18.17 1.96 17.35
C THR A 95 18.57 1.90 18.80
N ASP A 96 19.81 1.47 19.02
CA ASP A 96 20.44 1.49 20.34
C ASP A 96 21.08 2.85 20.66
N LYS A 97 21.75 2.93 21.83
CA LYS A 97 22.41 4.16 22.31
C LYS A 97 23.51 4.70 21.40
N LYS A 98 24.08 3.86 20.52
CA LYS A 98 25.12 4.25 19.55
C LYS A 98 24.54 4.46 18.14
N ASN A 99 23.20 4.60 18.04
CA ASN A 99 22.47 4.80 16.80
C ASN A 99 22.67 3.69 15.75
N GLN A 100 22.97 2.46 16.19
CA GLN A 100 23.01 1.31 15.28
C GLN A 100 21.62 0.68 15.20
N PRO A 101 21.18 0.28 14.00
CA PRO A 101 19.86 -0.30 13.81
C PRO A 101 19.82 -1.75 14.28
N PHE A 102 18.65 -2.12 14.81
CA PHE A 102 18.26 -3.50 15.00
C PHE A 102 16.83 -3.70 14.47
N SER A 103 16.50 -4.93 14.10
CA SER A 103 15.13 -5.33 13.81
C SER A 103 14.76 -6.62 14.52
N ILE A 104 13.52 -6.71 14.94
CA ILE A 104 12.92 -7.92 15.50
C ILE A 104 11.73 -8.27 14.61
N THR A 105 11.71 -9.49 14.11
CA THR A 105 10.61 -10.05 13.33
C THR A 105 10.05 -11.25 14.06
N ALA A 106 8.77 -11.55 13.88
CA ALA A 106 8.11 -12.71 14.47
C ALA A 106 6.96 -13.17 13.59
N ASP A 107 6.65 -14.45 13.60
CA ASP A 107 5.52 -15.00 12.84
C ASP A 107 4.20 -14.48 13.41
N LEU A 108 4.11 -14.36 14.73
CA LEU A 108 2.99 -13.81 15.45
C LEU A 108 3.47 -12.98 16.64
N ALA A 109 2.87 -11.81 16.83
CA ALA A 109 2.96 -11.01 18.03
C ALA A 109 1.60 -10.95 18.72
N LYS A 110 1.53 -11.23 20.01
CA LYS A 110 0.30 -11.24 20.83
C LYS A 110 0.36 -10.18 21.93
N ASN A 111 -0.79 -9.91 22.56
CA ASN A 111 -0.89 -8.99 23.70
C ASN A 111 -0.37 -7.58 23.39
N ILE A 112 -0.62 -7.07 22.18
CA ILE A 112 -0.21 -5.71 21.79
C ILE A 112 -1.20 -4.70 22.40
N ILE A 113 -1.02 -4.41 23.69
CA ILE A 113 -1.89 -3.50 24.43
C ILE A 113 -1.51 -2.05 24.15
N VAL A 114 -2.50 -1.21 23.86
CA VAL A 114 -2.28 0.24 23.71
C VAL A 114 -1.79 0.81 25.06
N GLY A 115 -0.55 1.32 25.08
CA GLY A 115 0.09 1.83 26.30
C GLY A 115 0.84 0.78 27.12
N GLY A 116 0.70 -0.50 26.79
CA GLY A 116 1.58 -1.56 27.27
C GLY A 116 2.92 -1.53 26.54
N SER A 117 3.98 -2.04 27.16
CA SER A 117 5.31 -2.12 26.53
C SER A 117 5.72 -3.54 26.16
N ALA A 118 5.14 -4.56 26.80
CA ALA A 118 5.48 -5.95 26.59
C ALA A 118 4.65 -6.56 25.44
N VAL A 119 5.34 -7.26 24.55
CA VAL A 119 4.75 -7.98 23.41
C VAL A 119 5.29 -9.41 23.40
N GLU A 120 4.39 -10.38 23.39
CA GLU A 120 4.75 -11.79 23.23
C GLU A 120 4.98 -12.10 21.76
N LEU A 121 6.07 -12.81 21.45
CA LEU A 121 6.51 -13.13 20.11
C LEU A 121 6.61 -14.65 19.93
N GLU A 122 6.07 -15.16 18.83
CA GLU A 122 6.27 -16.53 18.37
C GLU A 122 7.25 -16.55 17.20
N MET A 123 8.20 -17.49 17.28
CA MET A 123 9.31 -17.62 16.33
C MET A 123 10.06 -16.30 16.10
N PRO A 124 10.47 -15.56 17.16
CA PRO A 124 11.18 -14.30 16.97
C PRO A 124 12.54 -14.51 16.30
N LYS A 125 12.86 -13.59 15.40
CA LYS A 125 14.20 -13.40 14.83
C LYS A 125 14.63 -11.94 15.01
N ALA A 126 15.76 -11.74 15.68
CA ALA A 126 16.40 -10.45 15.85
C ALA A 126 17.65 -10.34 14.97
N ASP A 127 17.73 -9.28 14.16
CA ASP A 127 18.90 -8.90 13.39
C ASP A 127 19.53 -7.66 14.04
N ILE A 128 20.80 -7.74 14.43
CA ILE A 128 21.52 -6.69 15.15
C ILE A 128 22.76 -6.32 14.34
N GLY A 129 22.84 -5.05 13.91
CA GLY A 129 24.02 -4.52 13.24
C GLY A 129 25.14 -4.17 14.23
N ILE A 130 26.38 -4.48 13.84
CA ILE A 130 27.60 -4.16 14.58
C ILE A 130 28.37 -3.06 13.83
N LYS A 131 29.11 -2.23 14.58
CA LYS A 131 29.79 -1.04 14.05
C LYS A 131 30.79 -1.33 12.92
N ASP A 132 31.42 -2.49 12.93
CA ASP A 132 32.40 -2.92 11.92
C ASP A 132 31.75 -3.47 10.63
N GLY A 133 30.42 -3.40 10.54
CA GLY A 133 29.66 -3.90 9.39
C GLY A 133 29.26 -5.37 9.53
N THR A 134 29.70 -6.04 10.60
CA THR A 134 29.26 -7.40 10.90
C THR A 134 27.83 -7.41 11.46
N TRP A 135 27.22 -8.58 11.46
CA TRP A 135 25.85 -8.75 11.94
C TRP A 135 25.71 -9.98 12.83
N LEU A 136 24.79 -9.85 13.78
CA LEU A 136 24.36 -10.91 14.67
C LEU A 136 22.88 -11.21 14.40
N VAL A 137 22.56 -12.49 14.22
CA VAL A 137 21.18 -12.96 14.15
C VAL A 137 20.88 -13.82 15.36
N VAL A 138 19.73 -13.60 15.97
CA VAL A 138 19.24 -14.43 17.08
C VAL A 138 17.85 -14.93 16.75
N THR A 139 17.59 -16.21 16.95
CA THR A 139 16.27 -16.83 16.79
C THR A 139 15.86 -17.58 18.05
N ALA A 140 14.56 -17.74 18.28
CA ALA A 140 14.03 -18.60 19.34
C ALA A 140 12.62 -19.10 18.99
N ASN A 141 12.07 -20.01 19.79
CA ASN A 141 10.67 -20.43 19.66
C ASN A 141 9.72 -19.37 20.20
N ASN A 142 10.05 -18.74 21.32
CA ASN A 142 9.25 -17.73 21.97
C ASN A 142 10.11 -16.55 22.41
N GLY A 143 9.50 -15.37 22.49
CA GLY A 143 10.14 -14.21 23.07
C GLY A 143 9.16 -13.25 23.74
N LEU A 144 9.68 -12.44 24.66
CA LEU A 144 8.97 -11.33 25.28
C LEU A 144 9.77 -10.07 25.00
N TYR A 145 9.19 -9.17 24.21
CA TYR A 145 9.81 -7.92 23.83
C TYR A 145 9.20 -6.75 24.61
N ASP A 146 10.01 -6.08 25.42
CA ASP A 146 9.64 -4.82 26.05
C ASP A 146 10.11 -3.65 25.17
N GLN A 147 9.15 -2.98 24.52
CA GLN A 147 9.38 -1.85 23.63
C GLN A 147 9.97 -0.64 24.37
N GLN A 148 9.53 -0.38 25.60
CA GLN A 148 9.97 0.79 26.37
C GLN A 148 11.32 0.52 27.02
N GLY A 149 11.47 -0.63 27.67
CA GLY A 149 12.74 -1.08 28.27
C GLY A 149 13.79 -1.45 27.24
N LYS A 150 13.39 -1.69 25.98
CA LYS A 150 14.24 -2.21 24.89
C LYS A 150 14.96 -3.49 25.32
N THR A 151 14.24 -4.40 25.96
CA THR A 151 14.73 -5.71 26.35
C THR A 151 13.99 -6.80 25.57
N LEU A 152 14.69 -7.90 25.30
CA LEU A 152 14.15 -9.05 24.61
C LEU A 152 14.55 -10.30 25.39
N GLU A 153 13.57 -10.95 26.02
CA GLU A 153 13.75 -12.28 26.59
C GLU A 153 13.40 -13.32 25.52
N LEU A 154 14.25 -14.33 25.37
CA LEU A 154 14.11 -15.41 24.40
C LEU A 154 14.09 -16.74 25.14
N LEU A 155 13.17 -17.62 24.75
CA LEU A 155 12.97 -18.92 25.36
C LEU A 155 12.75 -20.00 24.30
N GLY A 156 13.39 -21.15 24.50
CA GLY A 156 13.26 -22.34 23.67
C GLY A 156 14.09 -22.23 22.39
N ALA A 157 14.97 -23.21 22.19
CA ALA A 157 15.82 -23.35 21.00
C ALA A 157 16.46 -22.02 20.55
N VAL A 158 17.06 -21.29 21.50
CA VAL A 158 17.71 -20.01 21.20
C VAL A 158 18.99 -20.29 20.41
N ASN A 159 19.04 -19.77 19.18
CA ASN A 159 20.21 -19.89 18.32
C ASN A 159 20.74 -18.49 17.97
N LEU A 160 22.06 -18.35 17.99
CA LEU A 160 22.76 -17.08 17.85
C LEU A 160 23.86 -17.27 16.80
N PHE A 161 23.74 -16.56 15.68
CA PHE A 161 24.67 -16.63 14.56
C PHE A 161 25.43 -15.32 14.40
N HIS A 162 26.73 -15.43 14.17
CA HIS A 162 27.60 -14.33 13.81
C HIS A 162 28.18 -14.57 12.41
N ASP A 163 28.27 -13.52 11.61
CA ASP A 163 28.69 -13.60 10.20
C ASP A 163 30.09 -14.20 9.96
N SER A 164 31.00 -14.06 10.93
CA SER A 164 32.33 -14.68 10.96
C SER A 164 32.34 -16.21 11.19
N GLY A 165 31.17 -16.85 11.21
CA GLY A 165 31.02 -18.30 11.23
C GLY A 165 30.91 -18.89 12.64
N TYR A 166 30.54 -18.08 13.64
CA TYR A 166 30.22 -18.57 14.98
C TYR A 166 28.73 -18.82 15.13
N GLU A 167 28.40 -19.92 15.78
CA GLU A 167 27.04 -20.30 16.13
C GLU A 167 26.98 -20.71 17.60
N PHE A 168 25.95 -20.25 18.32
CA PHE A 168 25.72 -20.62 19.71
C PHE A 168 24.27 -21.02 19.95
N ASN A 169 24.09 -22.12 20.68
CA ASN A 169 22.80 -22.71 21.00
C ASN A 169 22.59 -22.75 22.51
N THR A 170 21.44 -22.29 22.98
CA THR A 170 21.04 -22.28 24.40
C THR A 170 19.52 -22.38 24.55
N GLU A 171 19.03 -22.57 25.77
CA GLU A 171 17.59 -22.66 26.05
C GLU A 171 16.94 -21.30 26.33
N LYS A 172 17.69 -20.36 26.93
CA LYS A 172 17.19 -19.03 27.29
C LYS A 172 18.28 -17.98 27.07
N ALA A 173 17.89 -16.79 26.62
CA ALA A 173 18.75 -15.62 26.56
C ALA A 173 17.97 -14.35 26.91
N ASN A 174 18.59 -13.43 27.64
CA ASN A 174 18.05 -12.10 27.89
C ASN A 174 18.94 -11.07 27.18
N ILE A 175 18.34 -10.24 26.34
CA ILE A 175 19.05 -9.25 25.52
C ILE A 175 18.60 -7.86 25.91
N ASP A 176 19.55 -7.00 26.25
CA ASP A 176 19.38 -5.56 26.37
C ASP A 176 19.79 -4.92 25.04
N LEU A 177 18.78 -4.52 24.25
CA LEU A 177 18.97 -3.95 22.92
C LEU A 177 19.56 -2.54 23.00
N SER A 178 19.31 -1.81 24.08
CA SER A 178 19.85 -0.45 24.28
C SER A 178 21.36 -0.45 24.49
N ASN A 179 21.84 -1.38 25.31
CA ASN A 179 23.24 -1.48 25.70
C ASN A 179 24.02 -2.50 24.84
N GLY A 180 23.32 -3.34 24.07
CA GLY A 180 23.94 -4.37 23.24
C GLY A 180 24.59 -5.47 24.08
N ILE A 181 23.88 -5.91 25.12
CA ILE A 181 24.34 -6.93 26.06
C ILE A 181 23.38 -8.11 25.99
N ALA A 182 23.90 -9.33 25.88
CA ALA A 182 23.09 -10.55 26.02
C ALA A 182 23.63 -11.39 27.19
N THR A 183 22.75 -11.99 27.97
CA THR A 183 23.14 -12.81 29.12
C THR A 183 22.29 -14.04 29.27
N SER A 184 22.87 -15.09 29.82
CA SER A 184 22.15 -16.26 30.31
C SER A 184 22.92 -17.00 31.38
N LYS A 185 22.17 -17.68 32.25
CA LYS A 185 22.71 -18.59 33.28
C LYS A 185 22.42 -20.06 32.95
N VAL A 186 21.88 -20.34 31.77
CA VAL A 186 21.65 -21.70 31.30
C VAL A 186 22.75 -22.13 30.35
N LYS A 187 22.91 -23.45 30.24
CA LYS A 187 23.91 -24.10 29.41
C LYS A 187 23.90 -23.52 27.98
N ILE A 188 25.08 -23.24 27.49
CA ILE A 188 25.33 -22.79 26.12
C ILE A 188 26.32 -23.75 25.46
N THR A 189 26.07 -24.04 24.21
CA THR A 189 27.01 -24.74 23.32
C THR A 189 27.35 -23.80 22.18
N GLY A 190 28.61 -23.83 21.73
CA GLY A 190 29.08 -22.96 20.67
C GLY A 190 29.98 -23.72 19.71
N GLN A 191 29.93 -23.34 18.44
CA GLN A 191 30.81 -23.85 17.41
C GLN A 191 31.26 -22.71 16.49
N GLY A 192 32.41 -22.88 15.87
CA GLY A 192 32.90 -21.95 14.85
C GLY A 192 34.38 -22.17 14.54
N PRO A 193 35.06 -21.18 13.95
CA PRO A 193 36.48 -21.29 13.62
C PRO A 193 37.35 -21.75 14.78
N PHE A 194 37.05 -21.35 16.03
CA PHE A 194 37.83 -21.78 17.20
C PHE A 194 37.66 -23.26 17.57
N GLY A 195 36.71 -23.99 16.98
CA GLY A 195 36.31 -25.33 17.40
C GLY A 195 34.99 -25.34 18.17
N ASN A 196 34.91 -26.12 19.25
CA ASN A 196 33.67 -26.36 20.00
C ASN A 196 33.77 -25.84 21.45
N LEU A 197 32.69 -25.29 21.96
CA LEU A 197 32.58 -24.70 23.28
C LEU A 197 31.34 -25.22 24.00
N ILE A 198 31.47 -25.46 25.30
CA ILE A 198 30.35 -25.71 26.21
C ILE A 198 30.58 -24.89 27.48
N ALA A 199 29.55 -24.20 27.96
CA ALA A 199 29.59 -23.48 29.23
C ALA A 199 28.24 -23.52 29.95
N GLU A 200 28.23 -23.24 31.24
CA GLU A 200 27.00 -23.18 32.07
C GLU A 200 26.23 -21.86 31.92
N GLY A 201 26.87 -20.81 31.40
CA GLY A 201 26.22 -19.55 31.10
C GLY A 201 27.11 -18.65 30.25
N PHE A 202 26.59 -17.48 29.91
CA PHE A 202 27.32 -16.52 29.10
C PHE A 202 26.90 -15.07 29.36
N ARG A 203 27.78 -14.18 28.94
CA ARG A 203 27.56 -12.74 28.80
C ARG A 203 28.24 -12.27 27.53
N ILE A 204 27.46 -11.72 26.61
CA ILE A 204 27.93 -11.06 25.40
C ILE A 204 27.88 -9.56 25.66
N GLU A 205 28.97 -8.87 25.37
CA GLU A 205 29.09 -7.43 25.48
C GLU A 205 29.39 -6.82 24.12
N ASN A 206 29.16 -5.51 24.00
CA ASN A 206 29.48 -4.75 22.80
C ASN A 206 28.86 -5.37 21.53
N LYS A 207 27.62 -5.87 21.62
CA LYS A 207 26.83 -6.40 20.49
C LYS A 207 27.43 -7.61 19.79
N GLY A 208 28.26 -8.39 20.47
CA GLY A 208 28.92 -9.55 19.87
C GLY A 208 30.44 -9.40 19.78
N ASN A 209 31.00 -8.22 20.03
CA ASN A 209 32.46 -8.06 19.93
C ASN A 209 33.22 -8.76 21.07
N ARG A 210 32.54 -9.08 22.18
CA ARG A 210 33.16 -9.77 23.31
C ARG A 210 32.20 -10.80 23.89
N PHE A 211 32.60 -12.06 23.84
CA PHE A 211 31.91 -13.19 24.46
C PHE A 211 32.63 -13.59 25.75
N ILE A 212 31.86 -13.69 26.84
CA ILE A 212 32.32 -14.14 28.14
C ILE A 212 31.51 -15.36 28.51
N PHE A 213 32.16 -16.47 28.81
CA PHE A 213 31.50 -17.71 29.23
C PHE A 213 31.69 -17.90 30.73
N THR A 214 30.62 -18.26 31.42
CA THR A 214 30.58 -18.29 32.90
C THR A 214 30.29 -19.68 33.42
N GLY A 215 30.72 -19.96 34.65
CA GLY A 215 30.60 -21.27 35.27
C GLY A 215 31.57 -22.29 34.67
N LYS A 216 31.26 -23.59 34.84
CA LYS A 216 32.08 -24.65 34.26
C LYS A 216 32.05 -24.55 32.74
N SER A 217 33.24 -24.40 32.17
CA SER A 217 33.41 -24.14 30.74
C SER A 217 34.48 -25.07 30.16
N LYS A 218 34.23 -25.58 28.95
CA LYS A 218 35.16 -26.43 28.19
C LYS A 218 35.23 -25.92 26.76
N LEU A 219 36.43 -25.61 26.30
CA LEU A 219 36.74 -25.23 24.92
C LEU A 219 37.66 -26.29 24.30
N VAL A 220 37.28 -26.82 23.15
CA VAL A 220 38.08 -27.75 22.35
C VAL A 220 38.51 -27.05 21.08
N ILE A 221 39.80 -26.72 21.00
CA ILE A 221 40.36 -25.97 19.88
C ILE A 221 40.79 -26.92 18.77
N GLN A 222 40.35 -26.66 17.54
CA GLN A 222 40.80 -27.41 16.37
C GLN A 222 42.11 -26.82 15.82
N PRO A 223 43.18 -27.63 15.62
CA PRO A 223 44.51 -27.13 15.26
C PRO A 223 44.59 -26.30 13.97
N ASN A 224 43.63 -26.46 13.06
CA ASN A 224 43.62 -25.76 11.77
C ASN A 224 42.88 -24.41 11.79
N ALA A 225 42.33 -24.01 12.95
CA ALA A 225 41.58 -22.77 13.17
C ALA A 225 42.38 -21.46 12.95
N ARG A 226 43.72 -21.53 12.94
CA ARG A 226 44.61 -20.36 12.95
C ARG A 226 45.30 -20.06 11.61
N LYS A 227 44.92 -20.69 10.51
CA LYS A 227 45.50 -20.37 9.19
C LYS A 227 44.51 -19.65 8.29
N LYS A 228 44.49 -18.31 8.40
CA LYS A 228 44.34 -17.42 7.25
C LYS A 228 44.93 -16.05 7.55
#